data_AF-A0A543GHQ1-F1
#
_entry.id   AF-A0A543GHQ1-F1
#
_cell.length_a   1.000
_cell.length_b   1.000
_cell.length_c   1.000
_cell.angle_alpha   90.00
_cell.angle_beta   90.00
_cell.angle_gamma   90.00
#
_symmetry.space_group_name_H-M   'P 1'
#
loop_
_entity.id
_entity.type
_entity.pdbx_description
1 polymer ?
#
loop_
_entity_poly.entity_id
_entity_poly.type
_entity_poly.pdbx_seq_one_letter_code
_entity_poly.pdbx_strand_id
1 'polypeptide(L)' 'MGAAGGQAVRVHTCRHCGAPRDPDVADAIAWVLERDPDGREHWLCPPCARRHLRDIEAKLPHEWWG' A
#
# COMPACT_ATOMS: atom_id res chain seq x y z
N MET A 1 -10.73 36.68 -8.87
CA MET A 1 -9.41 36.13 -9.27
C MET A 1 -8.95 35.24 -8.12
N GLY A 2 -9.13 33.92 -8.22
CA GLY A 2 -8.77 32.96 -7.17
C GLY A 2 -7.91 31.87 -7.78
N ALA A 3 -6.66 31.76 -7.30
CA ALA A 3 -5.69 30.81 -7.81
C ALA A 3 -6.12 29.37 -7.49
N ALA A 4 -6.27 28.54 -8.53
CA ALA A 4 -6.30 27.10 -8.39
C ALA A 4 -4.92 26.63 -7.91
N GLY A 5 -4.79 26.42 -6.60
CA GLY A 5 -3.59 25.84 -6.01
C GLY A 5 -3.49 24.39 -6.43
N GLY A 6 -2.70 24.11 -7.46
CA GLY A 6 -2.31 22.75 -7.82
C GLY A 6 -1.51 22.14 -6.67
N GLN A 7 -2.13 21.29 -5.86
CA GLN A 7 -1.40 20.46 -4.91
C GLN A 7 -0.52 19.52 -5.71
N ALA A 8 0.80 19.65 -5.52
CA ALA A 8 1.75 18.70 -6.08
C ALA A 8 1.42 17.31 -5.53
N VAL A 9 0.90 16.47 -6.42
CA VAL A 9 0.57 15.10 -6.13
C VAL A 9 1.86 14.37 -5.75
N ARG A 10 1.96 13.93 -4.49
CA ARG A 10 3.09 13.09 -4.08
C ARG A 10 2.89 11.70 -4.70
N VAL A 11 3.68 11.42 -5.73
CA VAL A 11 3.82 10.06 -6.25
C VAL A 11 4.51 9.22 -5.19
N HIS A 12 3.80 8.25 -4.64
CA HIS A 12 4.37 7.25 -3.75
C HIS A 12 4.85 6.05 -4.58
N THR A 13 5.79 5.27 -4.06
CA THR A 13 6.26 4.04 -4.74
C THR A 13 6.11 2.83 -3.83
N CYS A 14 5.85 1.67 -4.42
CA CYS A 14 5.81 0.41 -3.69
C CYS A 14 7.17 0.12 -3.05
N ARG A 15 7.22 -0.12 -1.75
CA ARG A 15 8.47 -0.48 -1.03
C ARG A 15 9.14 -1.74 -1.59
N HIS A 16 8.37 -2.69 -2.11
CA HIS A 16 8.90 -3.98 -2.57
C HIS A 16 9.33 -3.98 -4.03
N CYS A 17 8.51 -3.45 -4.95
CA CYS A 17 8.77 -3.53 -6.39
C CYS A 17 9.04 -2.17 -7.05
N GLY A 18 8.94 -1.07 -6.32
CA GLY A 18 9.15 0.28 -6.86
C GLY A 18 8.02 0.80 -7.75
N ALA A 19 6.94 0.04 -7.95
CA ALA A 19 5.82 0.48 -8.78
C ALA A 19 5.31 1.86 -8.33
N PRO A 20 5.03 2.80 -9.25
CA PRO A 20 4.50 4.10 -8.89
C PRO A 20 3.01 3.99 -8.51
N ARG A 21 2.62 4.76 -7.50
CA ARG A 21 1.22 5.01 -7.11
C ARG A 21 0.84 6.39 -7.61
N ASP A 22 0.04 6.40 -8.66
CA ASP A 22 -0.73 7.56 -9.06
C ASP A 22 -1.97 7.63 -8.15
N PRO A 23 -2.16 8.67 -7.32
CA PRO A 23 -3.31 8.77 -6.43
C PRO A 23 -4.60 9.24 -7.14
N ASP A 24 -4.51 9.73 -8.38
CA ASP A 24 -5.66 10.27 -9.11
C ASP A 24 -6.40 9.19 -9.91
N VAL A 25 -5.85 7.97 -9.98
CA VAL A 25 -6.50 6.82 -10.63
C VAL A 25 -7.24 5.95 -9.60
N ALA A 26 -8.34 5.33 -10.02
CA ALA A 26 -9.18 4.50 -9.14
C ALA A 26 -8.41 3.37 -8.44
N ASP A 27 -7.42 2.78 -9.12
CA ASP A 27 -6.59 1.69 -8.57
C ASP A 27 -5.78 2.11 -7.34
N ALA A 28 -5.61 3.40 -7.09
CA ALA A 28 -4.90 3.94 -5.92
C ALA A 28 -5.53 3.54 -4.58
N ILE A 29 -6.84 3.24 -4.57
CA ILE A 29 -7.59 2.82 -3.37
C ILE A 29 -7.21 1.41 -2.89
N ALA A 30 -6.70 0.58 -3.80
CA ALA A 30 -6.33 -0.80 -3.50
C ALA A 30 -4.91 -0.92 -2.90
N TRP A 31 -4.16 0.18 -2.81
CA TRP A 31 -2.84 0.22 -2.19
C TRP A 31 -2.94 0.18 -0.68
N VAL A 32 -1.98 -0.48 -0.03
CA VAL A 32 -1.94 -0.62 1.42
C VAL A 32 -0.86 0.29 1.99
N LEU A 33 -1.20 0.98 3.08
CA LEU A 33 -0.25 1.71 3.91
C LEU A 33 0.13 0.83 5.09
N GLU A 34 1.41 0.47 5.17
CA GLU A 34 1.97 -0.27 6.29
C GLU A 34 2.83 0.66 7.14
N ARG A 35 2.87 0.39 8.44
CA ARG A 35 3.77 1.07 9.38
C ARG A 35 4.76 0.06 9.93
N ASP A 36 6.05 0.34 9.77
CA ASP A 36 7.11 -0.52 10.31
C ASP A 36 7.25 -0.36 11.84
N PRO A 37 8.00 -1.25 12.53
CA PRO A 37 8.20 -1.14 13.97
C PRO A 37 8.86 0.17 14.44
N ASP A 38 9.59 0.85 13.55
CA ASP A 38 10.19 2.17 13.81
C ASP A 38 9.19 3.32 13.60
N GLY A 39 7.95 3.00 13.22
CA GLY A 39 6.87 3.95 13.00
C GLY A 39 6.86 4.62 11.61
N ARG A 40 7.73 4.20 10.69
CA ARG A 40 7.76 4.76 9.32
C ARG A 40 6.67 4.14 8.46
N GLU A 41 6.09 4.98 7.62
CA GLU A 41 5.01 4.61 6.70
C GLU A 41 5.55 4.19 5.34
N HIS A 42 5.02 3.08 4.82
CA HIS A 42 5.43 2.47 3.57
C HIS A 42 4.20 2.09 2.76
N TRP A 43 4.24 2.34 1.46
CA TRP A 43 3.17 1.95 0.54
C TRP A 43 3.48 0.62 -0.13
N LEU A 44 2.48 -0.25 -0.23
CA LEU A 44 2.53 -1.49 -1.00
C LEU A 44 1.47 -1.51 -2.10
N CYS A 45 1.87 -1.95 -3.29
CA CYS A 45 0.95 -2.20 -4.38
C CYS A 45 0.09 -3.45 -4.10
N PRO A 46 -1.10 -3.57 -4.72
CA PRO A 46 -2.01 -4.69 -4.44
C PRO A 46 -1.38 -6.09 -4.63
N PRO A 47 -0.54 -6.35 -5.65
CA PRO A 47 0.16 -7.63 -5.77
C PRO A 47 1.11 -7.93 -4.60
N CYS A 48 1.92 -6.95 -4.21
CA CYS A 48 2.90 -7.11 -3.12
C CYS A 48 2.21 -7.25 -1.76
N ALA A 49 1.16 -6.47 -1.51
CA ALA A 49 0.37 -6.58 -0.28
C ALA A 49 -0.25 -7.98 -0.13
N ARG A 50 -0.89 -8.51 -1.17
CA ARG A 50 -1.47 -9.87 -1.13
C ARG A 50 -0.43 -10.96 -0.93
N ARG A 51 0.77 -10.81 -1.49
CA ARG A 51 1.87 -11.74 -1.25
C ARG A 51 2.29 -11.73 0.22
N HIS A 52 2.45 -10.54 0.81
CA HIS A 52 2.83 -10.41 2.21
C HIS A 52 1.75 -10.96 3.17
N LEU A 53 0.47 -10.68 2.90
CA LEU A 53 -0.65 -11.22 3.68
C LEU A 53 -0.70 -12.75 3.65
N ARG A 54 -0.49 -13.37 2.47
CA ARG A 54 -0.43 -14.84 2.36
C ARG A 54 0.70 -15.45 3.19
N ASP A 55 1.84 -14.79 3.25
CA ASP A 55 2.98 -15.25 4.08
C ASP A 55 2.68 -15.16 5.58
N ILE A 56 1.74 -14.30 5.99
CA ILE A 56 1.25 -14.16 7.38
C ILE A 56 0.15 -15.21 7.66
N GLU A 57 -0.86 -15.31 6.79
CA GLU A 57 -1.98 -16.25 6.94
C GLU A 57 -1.54 -17.71 6.89
N ALA A 58 -0.54 -18.04 6.06
CA ALA A 58 0.01 -19.40 5.97
C ALA A 58 0.71 -19.87 7.26
N LYS A 59 0.94 -18.97 8.22
CA LYS A 59 1.49 -19.30 9.54
C LYS A 59 0.40 -19.57 10.58
N LEU A 60 -0.87 -19.32 10.27
CA LEU A 60 -1.97 -19.64 11.18
C LEU A 60 -2.29 -21.15 11.07
N PRO A 61 -2.37 -21.87 12.20
CA PRO A 61 -2.76 -23.28 12.17
C PRO A 61 -4.19 -23.43 11.65
N HIS A 62 -4.47 -24.55 10.97
CA HIS A 62 -5.77 -24.84 10.35
C HIS A 62 -6.95 -24.76 11.35
N GLU A 63 -6.69 -25.02 12.63
CA GLU A 63 -7.67 -24.94 13.72
C GLU A 63 -8.32 -23.56 13.91
N TRP A 64 -7.73 -22.48 13.38
CA TRP A 64 -8.33 -21.14 13.41
C TRP A 64 -9.44 -20.92 12.37
N TRP A 65 -9.58 -21.82 11.39
CA TRP A 65 -10.54 -21.72 10.29
C TRP A 65 -11.63 -22.80 10.33
N GLY A 66 -11.53 -23.73 11.29
CA GLY A 66 -12.43 -24.88 11.45
C GLY A 66 -13.69 -24.59 12.24
#